data_AF-Q9S9U2-F1
#
_entry.id   AF-Q9S9U2-F1
#
_cell.length_a   1.000
_cell.length_b   1.000
_cell.length_c   1.000
_cell.angle_alpha   90.00
_cell.angle_beta   90.00
_cell.angle_gamma   90.00
#
_symmetry.space_group_name_H-M   'P 1'
#
loop_
_entity.id
_entity.type
_entity.pdbx_description
1 polymer ?
#
loop_
_entity_poly.entity_id
_entity_poly.type
_entity_poly.pdbx_seq_one_letter_code
_entity_poly.pdbx_strand_id
1 'polypeptide(L)'
;MDSSTSTKKNTKLFVRNQTCFKKSSLSSSNAKKTTNLSMREQTMFKKALELSTLCDIEVCVIYYGRDGKLIKTWPEDQSKVRDMAERFSRLHERERCKKRTNLSLFLRKQILHDKKLSEKVLEMEDSLESGLRVLQDKLLLLQPEKNQTELGQSCAVYSTTYPLSSPSLIEDHQHQQQWTEPLSNTE
;
A
#
# COMPACT_ATOMS: atom_id res chain seq x y z
N MET A 1 17.63 -6.68 -51.65
CA MET A 1 18.42 -5.54 -51.17
C MET A 1 17.43 -4.40 -51.07
N ASP A 2 16.96 -4.09 -49.87
CA ASP A 2 16.46 -2.77 -49.46
C ASP A 2 16.15 -2.86 -47.96
N SER A 3 17.11 -2.39 -47.17
CA SER A 3 16.93 -2.12 -45.75
C SER A 3 16.24 -0.76 -45.60
N SER A 4 15.18 -0.66 -44.81
CA SER A 4 14.62 0.63 -44.40
C SER A 4 14.09 0.56 -42.97
N THR A 5 14.99 1.00 -42.09
CA THR A 5 14.82 1.75 -40.83
C THR A 5 13.48 1.75 -40.09
N SER A 6 13.52 1.17 -38.89
CA SER A 6 12.51 1.26 -37.82
C SER A 6 12.44 2.67 -37.21
N THR A 7 11.27 3.30 -37.29
CA THR A 7 10.97 4.60 -36.67
C THR A 7 10.80 4.47 -35.15
N LYS A 8 11.67 5.15 -34.40
CA LYS A 8 11.66 5.27 -32.94
C LYS A 8 10.57 6.27 -32.50
N LYS A 9 9.45 5.78 -31.97
CA LYS A 9 8.34 6.62 -31.48
C LYS A 9 8.63 7.05 -30.04
N ASN A 10 8.91 8.34 -29.82
CA ASN A 10 9.02 8.94 -28.49
C ASN A 10 7.63 8.99 -27.83
N THR A 11 7.39 8.10 -26.87
CA THR A 11 6.21 8.13 -25.99
C THR A 11 6.41 9.19 -24.91
N LYS A 12 5.88 10.39 -25.16
CA LYS A 12 5.81 11.46 -24.17
C LYS A 12 4.90 10.99 -23.03
N LEU A 13 5.49 10.59 -21.90
CA LEU A 13 4.76 10.15 -20.70
C LEU A 13 3.93 11.33 -20.19
N PHE A 14 2.62 11.30 -20.47
CA PHE A 14 1.67 12.29 -20.01
C PHE A 14 1.47 12.10 -18.50
N VAL A 15 2.04 13.00 -17.70
CA VAL A 15 1.81 13.07 -16.25
C VAL A 15 0.32 13.31 -16.03
N ARG A 16 -0.38 12.30 -15.52
CA ARG A 16 -1.79 12.39 -15.18
C ARG A 16 -1.94 13.38 -14.03
N ASN A 17 -2.46 14.57 -14.31
CA ASN A 17 -2.85 15.53 -13.29
C ASN A 17 -3.75 14.85 -12.27
N GLN A 18 -3.28 14.75 -11.03
CA GLN A 18 -4.07 14.24 -9.92
C GLN A 18 -5.27 15.17 -9.76
N THR A 19 -6.45 14.70 -10.17
CA THR A 19 -7.71 15.38 -9.84
C THR A 19 -7.89 15.26 -8.34
N CYS A 20 -7.34 16.23 -7.59
CA CYS A 20 -7.71 16.42 -6.21
C CYS A 20 -9.20 16.78 -6.22
N PHE A 21 -10.04 15.89 -5.72
CA PHE A 21 -11.40 16.26 -5.33
C PHE A 21 -11.23 17.31 -4.24
N LYS A 22 -11.27 18.60 -4.61
CA LYS A 22 -11.22 19.70 -3.66
C LYS A 22 -12.28 19.43 -2.61
N LYS A 23 -11.85 19.11 -1.39
CA LYS A 23 -12.73 18.91 -0.24
C LYS A 23 -13.32 20.29 0.05
N SER A 24 -14.43 20.65 -0.61
CA SER A 24 -15.07 21.93 -0.33
C SER A 24 -15.46 21.89 1.13
N SER A 25 -14.88 22.80 1.89
CA SER A 25 -15.20 23.14 3.26
C SER A 25 -16.72 23.08 3.49
N LEU A 26 -17.07 22.62 4.67
CA LEU A 26 -18.37 22.10 5.12
C LEU A 26 -19.60 23.03 4.92
N SER A 27 -19.49 24.21 4.31
CA SER A 27 -20.48 25.28 4.43
C SER A 27 -21.43 25.49 3.22
N SER A 28 -21.12 25.07 1.98
CA SER A 28 -22.00 25.33 0.81
C SER A 28 -22.32 24.09 -0.05
N SER A 29 -21.97 22.91 0.47
CA SER A 29 -21.79 21.72 -0.37
C SER A 29 -23.05 20.89 -0.67
N ASN A 30 -24.20 21.11 -0.02
CA ASN A 30 -25.36 20.22 -0.20
C ASN A 30 -25.88 20.22 -1.64
N ALA A 31 -26.02 21.39 -2.28
CA ALA A 31 -26.50 21.48 -3.67
C ALA A 31 -25.55 20.76 -4.64
N LYS A 32 -24.23 20.93 -4.49
CA LYS A 32 -23.22 20.29 -5.36
C LYS A 32 -23.10 18.78 -5.10
N LYS A 33 -23.30 18.35 -3.85
CA LYS A 33 -23.27 16.94 -3.44
C LYS A 33 -24.46 16.17 -4.04
N THR A 34 -25.67 16.72 -3.99
CA THR A 34 -26.87 16.06 -4.53
C THR A 34 -26.85 15.97 -6.05
N THR A 35 -26.40 17.01 -6.75
CA THR A 35 -26.25 16.97 -8.22
C THR A 35 -25.21 15.94 -8.65
N ASN A 36 -24.10 15.79 -7.91
CA ASN A 36 -23.08 14.82 -8.27
C ASN A 36 -23.57 13.38 -8.14
N LEU A 37 -24.36 13.08 -7.10
CA LEU A 37 -24.87 11.74 -6.86
C LEU A 37 -25.87 11.30 -7.93
N SER A 38 -26.83 12.16 -8.30
CA SER A 38 -27.81 11.86 -9.35
C SER A 38 -27.15 11.67 -10.72
N MET A 39 -26.17 12.49 -11.08
CA MET A 39 -25.37 12.28 -12.30
C MET A 39 -24.58 10.97 -12.24
N ARG A 40 -24.02 10.62 -11.07
CA ARG A 40 -23.30 9.36 -10.88
C ARG A 40 -24.21 8.15 -10.99
N GLU A 41 -25.43 8.23 -10.46
CA GLU A 41 -26.45 7.18 -10.59
C GLU A 41 -26.78 6.93 -12.07
N GLN A 42 -27.14 7.98 -12.81
CA GLN A 42 -27.45 7.90 -14.23
C GLN A 42 -26.30 7.32 -15.05
N THR A 43 -25.08 7.79 -14.80
CA THR A 43 -23.89 7.29 -15.51
C THR A 43 -23.56 5.84 -15.14
N MET A 44 -23.76 5.43 -13.88
CA MET A 44 -23.57 4.04 -13.47
C MET A 44 -24.54 3.09 -14.16
N PHE A 45 -25.81 3.48 -14.31
CA PHE A 45 -26.80 2.67 -15.02
C PHE A 45 -26.54 2.59 -16.52
N LYS A 46 -26.13 3.72 -17.12
CA LYS A 46 -25.68 3.73 -18.52
C LYS A 46 -24.50 2.78 -18.73
N LYS A 47 -23.53 2.78 -17.81
CA LYS A 47 -22.37 1.88 -17.87
C LYS A 47 -22.74 0.42 -17.66
N ALA A 48 -23.71 0.13 -16.80
CA ALA A 48 -24.21 -1.24 -16.62
C ALA A 48 -24.90 -1.77 -17.88
N LEU A 49 -25.71 -0.93 -18.54
CA LEU A 49 -26.31 -1.25 -19.84
C LEU A 49 -25.24 -1.49 -20.91
N GLU A 50 -24.29 -0.56 -21.08
CA GLU A 50 -23.19 -0.72 -22.03
C GLU A 50 -22.40 -2.00 -21.77
N LEU A 51 -22.06 -2.30 -20.51
CA LEU A 51 -21.31 -3.50 -20.15
C LEU A 51 -22.09 -4.78 -20.44
N SER A 52 -23.38 -4.81 -20.10
CA SER A 52 -24.25 -5.96 -20.36
C SER A 52 -24.36 -6.22 -21.86
N THR A 53 -24.56 -5.18 -22.67
CA THR A 53 -24.67 -5.31 -24.13
C THR A 53 -23.35 -5.68 -24.80
N LEU A 54 -22.22 -5.09 -24.39
CA LEU A 54 -20.93 -5.33 -25.05
C LEU A 54 -20.34 -6.71 -24.74
N CYS A 55 -20.61 -7.24 -23.55
CA CYS A 55 -20.05 -8.52 -23.13
C CYS A 55 -21.05 -9.67 -23.19
N ASP A 56 -22.31 -9.41 -23.53
CA ASP A 56 -23.42 -10.38 -23.52
C ASP A 56 -23.49 -11.13 -22.18
N ILE A 57 -23.43 -10.35 -21.09
CA ILE A 57 -23.51 -10.85 -19.73
C ILE A 57 -24.61 -10.15 -18.96
N GLU A 58 -25.16 -10.85 -17.97
CA GLU A 58 -26.08 -10.26 -17.03
C GLU A 58 -25.32 -9.36 -16.04
N VAL A 59 -25.70 -8.08 -15.98
CA VAL A 59 -25.17 -7.12 -15.02
C VAL A 59 -26.35 -6.57 -14.22
N CYS A 60 -26.18 -6.38 -12.91
CA CYS A 60 -27.14 -5.63 -12.12
C CYS A 60 -26.43 -4.63 -11.21
N VAL A 61 -27.15 -3.55 -10.90
CA VAL A 61 -26.71 -2.52 -9.97
C VAL A 61 -27.80 -2.36 -8.93
N ILE A 62 -27.43 -2.49 -7.66
CA ILE A 62 -28.35 -2.34 -6.53
C ILE A 62 -27.93 -1.12 -5.75
N TYR A 63 -28.77 -0.08 -5.76
CA TYR A 63 -28.47 1.19 -5.09
C TYR A 63 -29.26 1.31 -3.78
N TYR A 64 -28.54 1.24 -2.67
CA TYR A 64 -29.07 1.43 -1.32
C TYR A 64 -28.76 2.83 -0.78
N GLY A 65 -29.70 3.36 0.01
CA GLY A 65 -29.57 4.57 0.78
C GLY A 65 -28.70 4.37 2.02
N ARG A 66 -28.44 5.47 2.73
CA ARG A 66 -27.67 5.45 3.98
C ARG A 66 -28.40 4.74 5.13
N ASP A 67 -29.72 4.69 5.02
CA ASP A 67 -30.65 3.97 5.88
C ASP A 67 -30.74 2.47 5.55
N GLY A 68 -30.00 2.00 4.55
CA GLY A 68 -30.09 0.62 4.07
C GLY A 68 -31.34 0.35 3.23
N LYS A 69 -32.15 1.37 2.93
CA LYS A 69 -33.33 1.23 2.09
C LYS A 69 -32.92 1.11 0.62
N LEU A 70 -33.55 0.20 -0.11
CA LEU A 70 -33.37 0.11 -1.55
C LEU A 70 -33.95 1.37 -2.22
N ILE A 71 -33.10 2.13 -2.91
CA ILE A 71 -33.50 3.36 -3.63
C ILE A 71 -33.86 3.03 -5.06
N LYS A 72 -32.98 2.31 -5.77
CA LYS A 72 -33.18 1.95 -7.18
C LYS A 72 -32.36 0.75 -7.58
N THR A 73 -32.80 0.05 -8.62
CA THR A 73 -32.05 -1.03 -9.24
C THR A 73 -31.88 -0.79 -10.74
N TRP A 74 -30.84 -1.41 -11.30
CA TRP A 74 -30.74 -1.67 -12.72
C TRP A 74 -30.52 -3.17 -12.94
N PRO A 75 -31.30 -3.86 -13.79
CA PRO A 75 -32.53 -3.39 -14.44
C PRO A 75 -33.60 -2.86 -13.45
N GLU A 76 -34.53 -2.06 -13.95
CA GLU A 76 -35.61 -1.49 -13.13
C GLU A 76 -36.56 -2.57 -12.60
N ASP A 77 -36.68 -3.68 -13.34
CA ASP A 77 -37.38 -4.88 -12.90
C ASP A 77 -36.63 -5.56 -11.73
N GLN A 78 -37.13 -5.33 -10.53
CA GLN A 78 -36.57 -5.91 -9.29
C GLN A 78 -36.66 -7.44 -9.27
N SER A 79 -37.62 -8.05 -9.97
CA SER A 79 -37.74 -9.52 -10.00
C SER A 79 -36.55 -10.14 -10.73
N LYS A 80 -36.12 -9.53 -11.85
CA LYS A 80 -34.90 -9.94 -12.58
C LYS A 80 -33.65 -9.76 -11.73
N VAL A 81 -33.54 -8.62 -11.05
CA VAL A 81 -32.39 -8.35 -10.17
C VAL A 81 -32.32 -9.34 -9.01
N ARG A 82 -33.48 -9.70 -8.44
CA ARG A 82 -33.58 -10.71 -7.38
C ARG A 82 -33.15 -12.08 -7.87
N ASP A 83 -33.61 -12.50 -9.04
CA ASP A 83 -33.23 -13.75 -9.68
C ASP A 83 -31.72 -13.81 -9.99
N MET A 84 -31.14 -12.73 -10.50
CA MET A 84 -29.69 -12.60 -10.68
C MET A 84 -28.92 -12.70 -9.35
N ALA A 85 -29.38 -12.00 -8.31
CA ALA A 85 -28.77 -12.04 -6.99
C ALA A 85 -28.88 -13.43 -6.35
N GLU A 86 -30.01 -14.12 -6.56
CA GLU A 86 -30.25 -15.46 -6.08
C GLU A 86 -29.34 -16.47 -6.79
N ARG A 87 -29.23 -16.43 -8.12
CA ARG A 87 -28.25 -17.21 -8.89
C ARG A 87 -26.83 -17.00 -8.38
N PHE A 88 -26.44 -15.75 -8.15
CA PHE A 88 -25.11 -15.42 -7.63
C PHE A 88 -24.90 -15.96 -6.20
N SER A 89 -25.94 -15.95 -5.36
CA SER A 89 -25.87 -16.43 -3.98
C SER A 89 -25.67 -17.95 -3.88
N ARG A 90 -26.15 -18.70 -4.88
CA ARG A 90 -26.03 -20.17 -4.99
C ARG A 90 -24.64 -20.64 -5.45
N LEU A 91 -23.79 -19.74 -5.96
CA LEU A 91 -22.42 -20.09 -6.36
C LEU A 91 -21.52 -20.37 -5.14
N HIS A 92 -20.50 -21.20 -5.33
CA HIS A 92 -19.54 -21.49 -4.26
C HIS A 92 -18.70 -20.24 -3.91
N GLU A 93 -18.30 -20.09 -2.64
CA GLU A 93 -17.61 -18.87 -2.18
C GLU A 93 -16.33 -18.57 -2.97
N ARG A 94 -15.60 -19.61 -3.40
CA ARG A 94 -14.40 -19.45 -4.26
C ARG A 94 -14.74 -18.74 -5.59
N GLU A 95 -15.87 -19.07 -6.19
CA GLU A 95 -16.32 -18.47 -7.45
C GLU A 95 -16.81 -17.05 -7.23
N ARG A 96 -17.60 -16.81 -6.16
CA ARG A 96 -18.06 -15.47 -5.77
C ARG A 96 -16.91 -14.54 -5.41
N CYS A 97 -15.82 -15.08 -4.88
CA CYS A 97 -14.60 -14.34 -4.55
C CYS A 97 -13.64 -14.18 -5.73
N LYS A 98 -13.82 -14.92 -6.83
CA LYS A 98 -12.91 -14.87 -7.98
C LYS A 98 -12.94 -13.46 -8.55
N LYS A 99 -11.89 -12.68 -8.28
CA LYS A 99 -11.74 -11.26 -8.64
C LYS A 99 -12.59 -10.28 -7.81
N ARG A 100 -13.15 -10.69 -6.66
CA ARG A 100 -13.73 -9.76 -5.69
C ARG A 100 -12.60 -9.05 -4.94
N THR A 101 -12.63 -7.72 -4.95
CA THR A 101 -11.73 -6.90 -4.13
C THR A 101 -12.52 -5.82 -3.43
N ASN A 102 -12.06 -5.42 -2.26
CA ASN A 102 -12.56 -4.24 -1.56
C ASN A 102 -11.35 -3.47 -1.00
N LEU A 103 -11.61 -2.29 -0.43
CA LEU A 103 -10.55 -1.45 0.10
C LEU A 103 -9.75 -2.16 1.21
N SER A 104 -10.42 -2.86 2.12
CA SER A 104 -9.73 -3.53 3.23
C SER A 104 -8.82 -4.68 2.77
N LEU A 105 -9.25 -5.48 1.79
CA LEU A 105 -8.43 -6.54 1.19
C LEU A 105 -7.24 -5.94 0.42
N PHE A 106 -7.45 -4.84 -0.31
CA PHE A 106 -6.38 -4.14 -1.02
C PHE A 106 -5.32 -3.60 -0.04
N LEU A 107 -5.73 -2.88 1.00
CA LEU A 107 -4.82 -2.33 2.01
C LEU A 107 -4.08 -3.45 2.75
N ARG A 108 -4.78 -4.52 3.13
CA ARG A 108 -4.17 -5.70 3.76
C ARG A 108 -3.10 -6.32 2.86
N LYS A 109 -3.37 -6.41 1.54
CA LYS A 109 -2.40 -6.92 0.57
C LYS A 109 -1.15 -6.04 0.48
N GLN A 110 -1.31 -4.72 0.52
CA GLN A 110 -0.17 -3.79 0.51
C GLN A 110 0.67 -3.91 1.78
N ILE A 111 0.05 -3.90 2.96
CA ILE A 111 0.74 -4.07 4.24
C ILE A 111 1.54 -5.38 4.27
N LEU A 112 0.98 -6.47 3.73
CA LEU A 112 1.67 -7.76 3.65
C LEU A 112 2.89 -7.71 2.72
N HIS A 113 2.76 -7.02 1.58
CA HIS A 113 3.84 -6.88 0.62
C HIS A 113 4.99 -6.04 1.20
N ASP A 114 4.67 -4.94 1.89
CA ASP A 114 5.64 -4.08 2.56
C ASP A 114 6.37 -4.84 3.67
N LYS A 115 5.65 -5.62 4.48
CA LYS A 115 6.26 -6.51 5.49
C LYS A 115 7.18 -7.56 4.88
N LYS A 116 6.80 -8.13 3.73
CA LYS A 116 7.66 -9.12 3.05
C LYS A 116 8.91 -8.47 2.47
N LEU A 117 8.79 -7.23 1.99
CA LEU A 117 9.94 -6.45 1.52
C LEU A 117 10.86 -6.10 2.70
N SER A 118 10.33 -5.65 3.83
CA SER A 118 11.13 -5.32 5.02
C SER A 118 11.87 -6.55 5.59
N GLU A 119 11.22 -7.71 5.61
CA GLU A 119 11.86 -8.97 6.04
C GLU A 119 13.07 -9.33 5.15
N LYS A 120 12.94 -9.18 3.83
CA LYS A 120 14.05 -9.42 2.89
C LYS A 120 15.19 -8.42 3.03
N VAL A 121 14.87 -7.16 3.34
CA VAL A 121 15.89 -6.13 3.61
C VAL A 121 16.66 -6.49 4.88
N LEU A 122 15.97 -6.88 5.94
CA LEU A 122 16.60 -7.33 7.19
C LEU A 122 17.49 -8.56 6.99
N GLU A 123 17.01 -9.58 6.25
CA GLU A 123 17.81 -10.76 5.90
C GLU A 123 19.09 -10.41 5.12
N MET A 124 19.01 -9.43 4.22
CA MET A 124 20.15 -8.94 3.47
C MET A 124 21.13 -8.17 4.38
N GLU A 125 20.63 -7.35 5.30
CA GLU A 125 21.44 -6.65 6.31
C GLU A 125 22.21 -7.64 7.19
N ASP A 126 21.52 -8.67 7.71
CA ASP A 126 22.13 -9.74 8.51
C ASP A 126 23.22 -10.51 7.72
N SER A 127 22.96 -10.79 6.43
CA SER A 127 23.92 -11.45 5.55
C SER A 127 25.17 -10.60 5.34
N LEU A 128 25.01 -9.30 5.12
CA LEU A 128 26.13 -8.37 4.97
C LEU A 128 26.94 -8.26 6.27
N GLU A 129 26.27 -8.17 7.42
CA GLU A 129 26.95 -8.11 8.72
C GLU A 129 27.76 -9.38 9.02
N SER A 130 27.21 -10.55 8.68
CA SER A 130 27.93 -11.82 8.80
C SER A 130 29.19 -11.86 7.92
N GLY A 131 29.11 -11.34 6.68
CA GLY A 131 30.25 -11.26 5.76
C GLY A 131 31.34 -10.30 6.25
N LEU A 132 30.96 -9.14 6.78
CA LEU A 132 31.89 -8.18 7.36
C LEU A 132 32.61 -8.74 8.58
N ARG A 133 31.92 -9.51 9.43
CA ARG A 133 32.51 -10.18 10.59
C ARG A 133 33.59 -11.19 10.17
N VAL A 134 33.34 -11.98 9.13
CA VAL A 134 34.32 -12.91 8.57
C VAL A 134 35.58 -12.17 8.05
N LEU A 135 35.42 -10.98 7.47
CA LEU A 135 36.55 -10.16 7.03
C LEU A 135 37.33 -9.59 8.20
N GLN A 136 36.65 -9.10 9.23
CA GLN A 136 37.27 -8.57 10.45
C GLN A 136 38.12 -9.62 11.16
N ASP A 137 37.61 -10.85 11.32
CA ASP A 137 38.33 -11.95 11.95
C ASP A 137 39.60 -12.32 11.18
N LYS A 138 39.56 -12.28 9.84
CA LYS A 138 40.73 -12.51 8.98
C LYS A 138 41.77 -11.39 9.13
N LEU A 139 41.33 -10.14 9.24
CA LEU A 139 42.23 -8.99 9.43
C LEU A 139 42.89 -8.98 10.82
N LEU A 140 42.23 -9.54 11.84
CA LEU A 140 42.81 -9.70 13.18
C LEU A 140 43.96 -10.73 13.16
N LEU A 141 43.78 -11.84 12.44
CA LEU A 141 44.81 -12.88 12.31
C LEU A 141 46.03 -12.40 11.50
N LEU A 142 45.83 -11.45 10.58
CA LEU A 142 46.89 -10.83 9.81
C LEU A 142 47.59 -9.68 10.54
N GLN A 143 47.19 -9.34 11.77
CA GLN A 143 47.95 -8.38 12.56
C GLN A 143 49.36 -8.94 12.75
N PRO A 144 50.40 -8.26 12.24
CA PRO A 144 51.76 -8.73 12.39
C PRO A 144 52.09 -8.77 13.88
N GLU A 145 52.51 -9.94 14.33
CA GLU A 145 53.20 -10.14 15.60
C GLU A 145 54.19 -8.99 15.76
N LYS A 146 53.87 -8.04 16.65
CA LYS A 146 54.77 -6.94 17.03
C LYS A 146 55.87 -7.56 17.86
N ASN A 147 56.78 -8.24 17.18
CA ASN A 147 58.04 -8.70 17.72
C ASN A 147 58.87 -7.43 18.00
N GLN A 148 58.79 -7.01 19.27
CA GLN A 148 59.79 -6.29 20.05
C GLN A 148 60.73 -5.40 19.23
N THR A 149 60.36 -4.13 19.17
CA THR A 149 61.27 -3.03 18.89
C THR A 149 62.38 -3.04 19.94
N GLU A 150 63.60 -3.36 19.53
CA GLU A 150 64.80 -2.89 20.21
C GLU A 150 65.43 -1.77 19.35
N LEU A 151 65.31 -0.55 19.88
CA LEU A 151 66.13 0.63 19.63
C LEU A 151 66.05 1.34 18.26
N GLY A 152 65.44 2.53 18.31
CA GLY A 152 66.11 3.73 17.80
C GLY A 152 65.31 4.60 16.83
N GLN A 153 65.11 5.85 17.24
CA GLN A 153 64.83 7.03 16.41
C GLN A 153 63.41 7.22 15.84
N SER A 154 62.55 7.72 16.72
CA SER A 154 61.90 9.04 16.61
C SER A 154 61.84 9.67 15.21
N CYS A 155 60.64 9.72 14.62
CA CYS A 155 60.24 10.81 13.75
C CYS A 155 58.80 11.21 14.07
N ALA A 156 58.62 12.51 14.19
CA ALA A 156 57.55 13.20 14.89
C ALA A 156 56.27 13.38 14.05
N VAL A 157 55.14 13.41 14.76
CA VAL A 157 53.96 14.28 14.57
C VAL A 157 53.18 14.13 13.25
N TYR A 158 51.94 13.61 13.33
CA TYR A 158 50.72 14.34 12.95
C TYR A 158 49.55 13.81 13.81
N SER A 159 48.93 14.70 14.57
CA SER A 159 47.72 14.44 15.35
C SER A 159 46.49 14.77 14.50
N THR A 160 45.58 13.81 14.29
CA THR A 160 44.20 14.13 13.88
C THR A 160 43.24 13.34 14.75
N THR A 161 42.91 13.94 15.88
CA THR A 161 41.91 13.49 16.85
C THR A 161 40.53 13.76 16.30
N TYR A 162 39.76 12.72 15.98
CA TYR A 162 38.29 12.79 15.92
C TYR A 162 37.72 11.67 16.81
N PRO A 163 37.26 11.99 18.03
CA PRO A 163 36.43 11.09 18.80
C PRO A 163 35.02 11.17 18.24
N LEU A 164 34.58 10.16 17.50
CA LEU A 164 33.18 10.05 17.10
C LEU A 164 32.41 9.48 18.29
N SER A 165 31.72 10.37 19.00
CA SER A 165 30.90 10.09 20.18
C SER A 165 29.91 8.96 19.91
N SER A 166 29.96 7.93 20.74
CA SER A 166 28.95 6.88 20.81
C SER A 166 27.56 7.49 21.06
N PRO A 167 26.51 7.07 20.32
CA PRO A 167 25.14 7.51 20.57
C PRO A 167 24.72 7.06 21.96
N SER A 168 24.44 8.04 22.82
CA SER A 168 23.87 7.85 24.13
C SER A 168 22.51 7.16 24.02
N LEU A 169 22.42 6.05 24.75
CA LEU A 169 21.26 5.23 25.06
C LEU A 169 20.12 6.13 25.54
N ILE A 170 19.11 6.34 24.70
CA ILE A 170 17.87 7.00 25.10
C ILE A 170 17.05 5.97 25.87
N GLU A 171 17.09 6.08 27.19
CA GLU A 171 16.15 5.48 28.13
C GLU A 171 14.75 6.04 27.83
N ASP A 172 13.97 5.33 27.01
CA ASP A 172 12.55 5.62 26.82
C ASP A 172 11.75 5.03 27.99
N HIS A 173 11.87 5.68 29.15
CA HIS A 173 10.80 5.63 30.13
C HIS A 173 9.66 6.48 29.56
N GLN A 174 8.45 5.91 29.38
CA GLN A 174 7.12 6.50 29.60
C GLN A 174 6.05 5.46 29.16
N HIS A 175 5.44 4.78 30.12
CA HIS A 175 4.16 5.14 30.73
C HIS A 175 3.01 4.29 30.14
N GLN A 176 2.73 3.23 30.88
CA GLN A 176 1.59 2.34 30.76
C GLN A 176 0.28 3.13 30.90
N GLN A 177 -0.43 3.39 29.80
CA GLN A 177 -1.84 3.79 29.85
C GLN A 177 -2.71 2.56 29.67
N GLN A 178 -3.11 1.99 30.81
CA GLN A 178 -4.17 0.98 30.90
C GLN A 178 -5.50 1.68 30.61
N TRP A 179 -6.09 1.39 29.46
CA TRP A 179 -7.43 1.86 29.12
C TRP A 179 -8.44 1.10 29.98
N THR A 180 -9.07 1.80 30.92
CA THR A 180 -10.16 1.27 31.74
C THR A 180 -11.47 1.53 30.99
N GLU A 181 -12.15 0.46 30.56
CA GLU A 181 -13.47 0.58 29.93
C GLU A 181 -14.52 1.01 30.96
N PRO A 182 -15.38 1.99 30.64
CA PRO A 182 -16.42 2.45 31.54
C PRO A 182 -17.56 1.43 31.60
N LEU A 183 -17.71 0.82 32.78
CA LEU A 183 -18.92 0.11 33.19
C LEU A 183 -20.08 1.11 33.27
N SER A 184 -20.84 1.28 32.19
CA SER A 184 -22.16 1.91 32.25
C SER A 184 -23.21 0.83 32.45
N ASN A 185 -23.35 0.43 33.72
CA ASN A 185 -24.59 -0.15 34.21
C ASN A 185 -25.63 0.97 34.18
N THR A 186 -26.58 0.91 33.24
CA THR A 186 -27.81 1.69 33.34
C THR A 186 -28.92 0.67 33.50
N GLU A 187 -29.59 0.79 34.65
CA GLU A 187 -30.84 0.13 35.03
C GLU A 187 -31.92 0.21 33.94
#